data_AF-A0A522ICU6-F1
#
_entry.id   AF-A0A522ICU6-F1
#
_cell.length_a   1.000
_cell.length_b   1.000
_cell.length_c   1.000
_cell.angle_alpha   90.00
_cell.angle_beta   90.00
_cell.angle_gamma   90.00
#
_symmetry.space_group_name_H-M   'P 1'
#
loop_
_entity.id
_entity.type
_entity.pdbx_description
1 polymer ?
#
loop_
_entity_poly.entity_id
_entity_poly.type
_entity_poly.pdbx_seq_one_letter_code
_entity_poly.pdbx_strand_id
1 'polypeptide(L)' 'MSHIDGINAPLKLIGKSLDRLEARSKVTGKAEYIYNLVLPGMLHAKVLRSTVAHARILSIDTSAAKAMPGVHAV' A
#
# COMPACT_ATOMS: atom_id res chain seq x y z
N MET A 1 -18.22 -31.96 41.05
CA MET A 1 -18.40 -32.68 39.78
C MET A 1 -19.34 -31.87 38.91
N SER A 2 -18.79 -30.91 38.15
CA SER A 2 -19.54 -30.04 37.23
C SER A 2 -18.56 -29.56 36.15
N HIS A 3 -18.31 -30.44 35.18
CA HIS A 3 -17.43 -30.18 34.04
C HIS A 3 -18.28 -29.66 32.86
N ILE A 4 -18.16 -28.37 32.56
CA ILE A 4 -18.13 -27.77 31.21
C ILE A 4 -18.98 -28.39 30.08
N ASP A 5 -20.30 -28.18 30.10
CA ASP A 5 -21.22 -28.44 28.97
C ASP A 5 -21.45 -27.21 28.07
N GLY A 6 -20.42 -26.38 27.85
CA GLY A 6 -20.56 -25.08 27.16
C GLY A 6 -19.86 -24.94 25.79
N ILE A 7 -19.04 -25.91 25.37
CA ILE A 7 -18.12 -25.74 24.23
C ILE A 7 -18.67 -26.28 22.89
N ASN A 8 -19.78 -27.04 22.90
CA ASN A 8 -20.29 -27.74 21.70
C ASN A 8 -21.45 -27.02 20.97
N ALA A 9 -21.44 -25.69 20.90
CA ALA A 9 -22.31 -24.99 19.94
C ALA A 9 -21.62 -25.00 18.56
N PRO A 10 -22.28 -25.44 17.47
CA PRO A 10 -21.67 -25.44 16.15
C PRO A 10 -21.31 -24.01 15.74
N LEU A 11 -20.01 -23.75 15.60
CA LEU A 11 -19.48 -22.46 15.19
C LEU A 11 -19.99 -22.16 13.78
N LYS A 12 -20.90 -21.19 13.67
CA LYS A 12 -21.70 -20.90 12.46
C LYS A 12 -20.87 -20.74 11.17
N LEU A 13 -19.60 -20.36 11.30
CA LEU A 13 -18.69 -20.01 10.20
C LEU A 13 -17.41 -20.87 10.14
N ILE A 14 -17.02 -21.56 11.21
CA ILE A 14 -15.71 -22.25 11.27
C ILE A 14 -15.82 -23.60 10.56
N GLY A 15 -14.81 -23.94 9.75
CA GLY A 15 -14.77 -25.18 8.96
C GLY A 15 -15.54 -25.15 7.64
N LYS A 16 -16.14 -24.00 7.27
CA LYS A 16 -16.88 -23.84 6.00
C LYS A 16 -16.04 -23.12 4.96
N SER A 17 -16.11 -23.59 3.71
CA SER A 17 -15.56 -22.86 2.55
C SER A 17 -16.53 -21.75 2.15
N LEU A 18 -16.26 -20.53 2.62
CA LEU A 18 -17.09 -19.36 2.34
C LEU A 18 -16.42 -18.46 1.31
N ASP A 19 -17.23 -17.73 0.55
CA ASP A 19 -16.73 -16.70 -0.34
C ASP A 19 -16.02 -15.60 0.45
N ARG A 20 -14.91 -15.11 -0.12
CA ARG A 20 -14.14 -14.03 0.49
C ARG A 20 -14.91 -12.73 0.35
N LEU A 21 -15.22 -12.08 1.47
CA LEU A 21 -15.95 -10.81 1.54
C LEU A 21 -15.42 -9.76 0.54
N GLU A 22 -14.10 -9.59 0.50
CA GLU A 22 -13.42 -8.62 -0.35
C GLU A 22 -13.27 -9.05 -1.82
N ALA A 23 -13.69 -10.27 -2.21
CA ALA A 23 -13.43 -10.77 -3.55
C ALA A 23 -14.10 -9.89 -4.61
N ARG A 24 -15.37 -9.53 -4.39
CA ARG A 24 -16.16 -8.76 -5.37
C ARG A 24 -15.56 -7.36 -5.60
N SER A 25 -15.18 -6.64 -4.55
CA SER A 25 -14.59 -5.30 -4.67
C SER A 25 -13.27 -5.34 -5.43
N LYS A 26 -12.42 -6.34 -5.16
CA LYS A 26 -11.12 -6.50 -5.83
C LYS A 26 -11.24 -6.85 -7.31
N VAL A 27 -12.10 -7.82 -7.67
CA VAL A 27 -12.23 -8.26 -9.08
C VAL A 27 -13.02 -7.28 -9.95
N THR A 28 -13.78 -6.37 -9.34
CA THR A 28 -14.52 -5.32 -10.07
C THR A 28 -13.81 -3.97 -10.13
N GLY A 29 -12.60 -3.87 -9.56
CA GLY A 29 -11.85 -2.62 -9.49
C GLY A 29 -12.42 -1.57 -8.54
N LYS A 30 -13.37 -1.94 -7.67
CA LYS A 30 -14.01 -1.04 -6.69
C LYS A 30 -13.24 -0.96 -5.36
N ALA A 31 -12.22 -1.80 -5.20
CA ALA A 31 -11.36 -1.72 -4.03
C ALA A 31 -10.49 -0.46 -4.11
N GLU A 32 -10.59 0.40 -3.09
CA GLU A 32 -9.78 1.60 -2.98
C GLU A 32 -8.39 1.27 -2.44
N TYR A 33 -7.36 1.75 -3.14
CA TYR A 33 -5.97 1.65 -2.74
C TYR A 33 -5.36 3.04 -2.73
N ILE A 34 -4.27 3.23 -1.99
CA ILE A 34 -3.57 4.52 -1.91
C ILE A 34 -3.23 5.06 -3.31
N TYR A 35 -2.90 4.18 -4.24
CA TYR A 35 -2.58 4.56 -5.62
C TYR A 35 -3.77 5.15 -6.40
N ASN A 36 -5.01 4.89 -5.97
CA ASN A 36 -6.22 5.42 -6.59
C ASN A 36 -6.64 6.77 -6.00
N LEU A 37 -6.00 7.22 -4.91
CA LEU A 37 -6.35 8.47 -4.25
C LEU A 37 -5.93 9.67 -5.11
N VAL A 38 -6.84 10.62 -5.27
CA VAL A 38 -6.58 11.92 -5.90
C VAL A 38 -7.03 13.00 -4.94
N LEU A 39 -6.11 13.86 -4.52
CA LEU A 39 -6.37 14.98 -3.61
C LEU A 39 -6.15 16.32 -4.31
N PRO A 40 -6.89 17.38 -3.96
CA PRO A 40 -6.62 18.72 -4.47
C PRO A 40 -5.17 19.15 -4.17
N GLY A 41 -4.43 19.57 -5.20
CA GLY A 41 -3.04 20.01 -5.07
C GLY A 41 -2.02 18.88 -4.87
N MET A 42 -2.38 17.62 -5.12
CA MET A 42 -1.46 16.48 -4.96
C MET A 42 -0.22 16.59 -5.86
N LEU A 43 0.95 16.55 -5.24
CA LEU A 43 2.25 16.45 -5.92
C LEU A 43 2.68 15.00 -6.08
N HIS A 44 3.57 14.74 -7.03
CA HIS A 44 4.18 13.43 -7.26
C HIS A 44 5.67 13.48 -6.93
N ALA A 45 6.18 12.41 -6.32
CA ALA A 45 7.60 12.26 -6.01
C ALA A 45 8.21 11.10 -6.79
N LYS A 46 9.50 11.23 -7.12
CA LYS A 46 10.31 10.18 -7.73
C LYS A 46 11.65 10.10 -7.03
N VAL A 47 12.09 8.89 -6.72
CA VAL A 47 13.35 8.64 -6.01
C VAL A 47 14.46 8.34 -7.02
N LEU A 48 15.52 9.17 -7.00
CA LEU A 48 16.80 8.83 -7.63
C LEU A 48 17.54 7.86 -6.69
N ARG A 49 18.04 6.74 -7.23
CA ARG A 49 18.72 5.70 -6.45
C ARG A 49 20.17 5.57 -6.89
N SER A 50 21.00 5.02 -6.01
CA SER A 50 22.38 4.66 -6.35
C SER A 50 22.42 3.70 -7.53
N THR A 51 23.37 3.90 -8.44
CA THR A 51 23.65 3.00 -9.57
C THR A 51 24.65 1.90 -9.20
N VAL A 52 25.25 1.98 -8.00
CA VAL A 52 26.27 1.06 -7.51
C VAL A 52 25.94 0.56 -6.10
N ALA A 53 26.41 -0.63 -5.76
CA ALA A 53 26.14 -1.24 -4.45
C ALA A 53 26.88 -0.54 -3.30
N HIS A 54 28.08 -0.01 -3.53
CA HIS A 54 28.89 0.67 -2.51
C HIS A 54 29.76 1.78 -3.11
N ALA A 55 29.56 3.01 -2.65
CA ALA A 55 30.38 4.17 -2.98
C ALA A 55 30.13 5.30 -1.97
N ARG A 56 31.03 6.29 -1.94
CA ARG A 56 30.79 7.57 -1.25
C ARG A 56 30.19 8.55 -2.23
N ILE A 57 29.09 9.22 -1.86
CA ILE A 57 28.54 10.35 -2.62
C ILE A 57 29.44 11.56 -2.34
N LEU A 58 30.16 12.03 -3.36
CA LEU A 58 31.00 13.23 -3.25
C LEU A 58 30.19 14.50 -3.50
N SER A 59 29.26 14.45 -4.45
CA SER A 59 28.39 15.57 -4.83
C SER A 59 27.11 15.07 -5.51
N ILE A 60 26.09 15.92 -5.51
CA ILE A 60 24.85 15.74 -6.30
C ILE A 60 24.54 17.10 -6.93
N ASP A 61 24.53 17.19 -8.25
CA ASP A 61 24.05 18.37 -8.95
C ASP A 61 22.54 18.25 -9.20
N THR A 62 21.78 19.19 -8.63
CA THR A 62 20.31 19.25 -8.72
C THR A 62 19.82 20.42 -9.56
N SER A 63 20.73 21.20 -10.16
CA SER A 63 20.43 22.46 -10.84
C SER A 63 19.40 22.30 -11.96
N ALA A 64 19.62 21.33 -12.85
CA ALA A 64 18.72 21.04 -13.96
C ALA A 64 17.32 20.61 -13.49
N ALA A 65 17.25 19.77 -12.44
CA ALA A 65 15.98 19.32 -11.88
C ALA A 65 15.19 20.48 -11.24
N LYS A 66 15.87 21.36 -10.48
CA LYS A 66 15.25 22.54 -9.85
C LYS A 66 14.76 23.57 -10.87
N ALA A 67 15.41 23.67 -12.03
CA ALA A 67 15.03 24.59 -13.10
C ALA A 67 13.85 24.10 -13.95
N MET A 68 13.47 22.81 -13.85
CA MET A 68 12.41 22.24 -14.67
C MET A 68 11.02 22.76 -14.22
N PRO A 69 10.19 23.28 -15.15
CA PRO A 69 8.83 23.70 -14.82
C PRO A 69 8.02 22.57 -14.17
N GLY A 70 7.31 22.88 -13.09
CA GLY A 70 6.50 21.92 -12.35
C GLY A 70 7.26 21.11 -11.27
N VAL A 71 8.56 21.32 -11.11
CA VAL A 71 9.29 20.79 -9.94
C VAL A 71 9.08 21.71 -8.75
N HIS A 72 8.54 21.14 -7.67
CA HIS A 72 8.30 21.87 -6.42
C HIS A 72 9.47 21.73 -5.42
N ALA A 73 10.22 20.63 -5.47
CA ALA A 73 11.35 20.35 -4.58
C ALA A 73 12.31 19.31 -5.19
N VAL A 74 13.59 19.37 -4.80
CA VAL A 74 14.66 18.40 -5.11
C VAL A 74 15.56 18.23 -3.89
#